data_AF-R9J4P5-F1
#
_entry.id   AF-R9J4P5-F1
#
_cell.length_a   1.000
_cell.length_b   1.000
_cell.length_c   1.000
_cell.angle_alpha   90.00
_cell.angle_beta   90.00
_cell.angle_gamma   90.00
#
_symmetry.space_group_name_H-M   'P 1'
#
loop_
_entity.id
_entity.type
_entity.pdbx_description
1 polymer ?
#
loop_
_entity_poly.entity_id
_entity_poly.type
_entity_poly.pdbx_seq_one_letter_code
_entity_poly.pdbx_strand_id
1 'polypeptide(L)'
;MNKAAGNKAAYRGMGSIDFFAVARSVLLVGRVEGEENIRAVVQIKNNLAAFGHPKAFALSEDGFQWLGDYEITADEVLGGIAPKANKMEQAKRLLRELAETNNAMQSNEIFNLAEEQGISKRTLENAKKELGIRAKRINNTWYWELDKIRQ
;
A
#
# COMPACT_ATOMS: atom_id res chain seq x y z
N MET A 1 9.35 -5.24 21.81
CA MET A 1 10.82 -5.09 21.89
C MET A 1 11.39 -5.51 20.55
N ASN A 2 11.62 -4.58 19.61
CA ASN A 2 11.95 -4.90 18.22
C ASN A 2 13.46 -4.77 18.00
N LYS A 3 14.20 -5.84 18.26
CA LYS A 3 15.67 -5.87 18.17
C LYS A 3 16.12 -6.38 16.80
N ALA A 4 15.86 -5.61 15.72
CA ALA A 4 16.58 -5.63 14.43
C ALA A 4 15.70 -5.03 13.31
N ALA A 5 15.75 -3.71 13.13
CA ALA A 5 14.95 -2.99 12.14
C ALA A 5 15.43 -3.17 10.67
N GLY A 6 16.45 -4.00 10.40
CA GLY A 6 17.11 -4.07 9.08
C GLY A 6 17.07 -5.40 8.33
N ASN A 7 16.65 -6.52 8.93
CA ASN A 7 16.70 -7.82 8.25
C ASN A 7 15.39 -8.16 7.51
N LYS A 8 15.52 -8.83 6.35
CA LYS A 8 14.43 -9.37 5.51
C LYS A 8 13.39 -10.10 6.37
N ALA A 9 12.14 -10.06 5.93
CA ALA A 9 10.99 -10.62 6.64
C ALA A 9 11.19 -12.02 7.25
N ALA A 10 11.90 -12.89 6.52
CA ALA A 10 12.24 -14.25 6.94
C ALA A 10 13.02 -14.35 8.28
N TYR A 11 13.76 -13.32 8.67
CA TYR A 11 14.68 -13.37 9.81
C TYR A 11 14.12 -12.73 11.10
N ARG A 12 12.93 -12.12 11.05
CA ARG A 12 12.32 -11.45 12.22
C ARG A 12 11.44 -12.38 13.08
N GLY A 13 11.14 -13.59 12.60
CA GLY A 13 10.14 -14.47 13.21
C GLY A 13 10.49 -15.11 14.56
N MET A 14 11.77 -15.26 14.92
CA MET A 14 12.19 -15.80 16.23
C MET A 14 13.72 -15.75 16.47
N GLY A 15 14.52 -15.26 15.51
CA GLY A 15 15.98 -15.29 15.58
C GLY A 15 16.61 -16.67 15.31
N SER A 16 15.81 -17.72 15.07
CA SER A 16 16.28 -19.06 14.68
C SER A 16 15.94 -19.35 13.22
N ILE A 17 16.97 -19.54 12.40
CA ILE A 17 16.86 -19.85 10.97
C ILE A 17 16.40 -21.29 10.73
N ASP A 18 16.69 -22.20 11.66
CA ASP A 18 16.49 -23.65 11.49
C ASP A 18 15.02 -24.01 11.29
N PHE A 19 14.11 -23.38 12.04
CA PHE A 19 12.67 -23.60 11.89
C PHE A 19 12.15 -23.11 10.53
N PHE A 20 12.61 -21.94 10.08
CA PHE A 20 12.25 -21.41 8.78
C PHE A 20 12.78 -22.31 7.65
N ALA A 21 13.98 -22.88 7.81
CA ALA A 21 14.61 -23.76 6.81
C ALA A 21 13.84 -25.08 6.64
N VAL A 22 13.43 -25.73 7.74
CA VAL A 22 12.75 -27.03 7.72
C VAL A 22 11.30 -26.93 7.22
N ALA A 23 10.59 -25.84 7.53
CA ALA A 23 9.18 -25.68 7.17
C ALA A 23 8.97 -25.65 5.63
N ARG A 24 7.91 -26.30 5.14
CA ARG A 24 7.51 -26.24 3.71
C ARG A 24 6.63 -25.04 3.37
N SER A 25 5.93 -24.50 4.38
CA SER A 25 5.11 -23.30 4.29
C SER A 25 5.29 -22.47 5.56
N VAL A 26 5.38 -21.15 5.41
CA VAL A 26 5.48 -20.21 6.53
C VAL A 26 4.55 -19.03 6.28
N LEU A 27 3.67 -18.78 7.24
CA LEU A 27 2.74 -17.65 7.26
C LEU A 27 3.20 -16.62 8.29
N LEU A 28 3.28 -15.37 7.85
CA LEU A 28 3.53 -14.21 8.68
C LEU A 28 2.19 -13.59 9.06
N VAL A 29 1.99 -13.35 10.35
CA VAL A 29 0.82 -12.64 10.87
C VAL A 29 1.28 -11.41 11.64
N GLY A 30 0.69 -10.25 11.34
CA GLY A 30 1.00 -9.02 12.05
C GLY A 30 -0.12 -7.99 11.91
N ARG A 31 0.00 -6.91 12.69
CA ARG A 31 -0.95 -5.79 12.66
C ARG A 31 -0.75 -4.99 11.39
N VAL A 32 -1.85 -4.45 10.88
CA VAL A 32 -1.80 -3.45 9.81
C VAL A 32 -1.60 -2.08 10.46
N GLU A 33 -0.56 -1.37 10.05
CA GLU A 33 -0.30 -0.01 10.56
C GLU A 33 -1.40 0.94 10.10
N GLY A 34 -1.96 1.72 11.03
CA GLY A 34 -3.10 2.60 10.78
C GLY A 34 -4.48 1.94 10.94
N GLU A 35 -4.55 0.62 11.08
CA GLU A 35 -5.80 -0.13 11.28
C GLU A 35 -5.70 -0.99 12.54
N GLU A 36 -6.03 -0.39 13.69
CA GLU A 36 -5.75 -0.92 15.04
C GLU A 36 -6.21 -2.37 15.27
N ASN A 37 -7.39 -2.72 14.71
CA ASN A 37 -8.03 -4.00 14.91
C ASN A 37 -7.77 -5.01 13.79
N ILE A 38 -7.06 -4.61 12.73
CA ILE A 38 -6.87 -5.43 11.54
C ILE A 38 -5.48 -6.08 11.56
N ARG A 39 -5.47 -7.35 11.21
CA ARG A 39 -4.27 -8.17 11.07
C ARG A 39 -4.25 -8.81 9.71
N ALA A 40 -3.07 -8.83 9.12
CA ALA A 40 -2.84 -9.49 7.85
C ALA A 40 -2.07 -10.79 8.03
N VAL A 41 -2.37 -11.75 7.14
CA VAL A 41 -1.72 -13.04 6.98
C VAL A 41 -1.06 -13.06 5.60
N VAL A 42 0.27 -13.08 5.58
CA VAL A 42 1.07 -13.09 4.35
C VAL A 42 1.90 -14.36 4.30
N GLN A 43 1.87 -15.09 3.20
CA GLN A 43 2.76 -16.24 3.05
C GLN A 43 4.17 -15.76 2.68
N ILE A 44 5.17 -16.18 3.47
CA ILE A 44 6.58 -15.78 3.28
C ILE A 44 7.48 -16.95 2.86
N LYS A 45 6.94 -18.16 2.85
CA LYS A 45 7.57 -19.35 2.24
C LYS A 45 6.50 -20.29 1.72
N ASN A 46 6.69 -20.80 0.51
CA ASN A 46 5.96 -21.95 -0.02
C ASN A 46 6.86 -22.72 -0.98
N ASN A 47 7.15 -23.99 -0.66
CA ASN A 47 7.97 -24.85 -1.51
C ASN A 47 7.14 -25.89 -2.30
N LEU A 48 5.82 -25.94 -2.08
CA LEU A 48 4.93 -26.97 -2.63
C LEU A 48 3.96 -26.44 -3.67
N ALA A 49 3.73 -25.12 -3.69
CA ALA A 49 2.83 -24.45 -4.63
C ALA A 49 3.19 -22.97 -4.79
N ALA A 50 2.44 -22.26 -5.62
CA ALA A 50 2.50 -20.81 -5.70
C ALA A 50 2.12 -20.16 -4.36
N PHE A 51 2.58 -18.91 -4.15
CA PHE A 51 2.19 -18.11 -3.00
C PHE A 51 0.70 -17.78 -3.05
N GLY A 52 0.02 -17.96 -1.92
CA GLY A 52 -1.35 -17.51 -1.75
C GLY A 52 -1.46 -15.99 -1.66
N HIS A 53 -2.59 -15.45 -2.12
CA HIS A 53 -2.91 -14.04 -1.92
C HIS A 53 -3.05 -13.75 -0.41
N PRO A 54 -2.49 -12.63 0.11
CA PRO A 54 -2.64 -12.28 1.50
C PRO A 54 -4.10 -12.14 1.91
N LYS A 55 -4.38 -12.49 3.17
CA LYS A 55 -5.71 -12.39 3.77
C LYS A 55 -5.67 -11.50 4.99
N ALA A 56 -6.79 -10.89 5.35
CA ALA A 56 -6.92 -10.14 6.59
C ALA A 56 -8.05 -10.68 7.47
N PHE A 57 -7.91 -10.40 8.76
CA PHE A 57 -8.94 -10.62 9.76
C PHE A 57 -8.96 -9.46 10.75
N ALA A 58 -10.12 -9.23 11.36
CA ALA A 58 -10.28 -8.29 12.46
C ALA A 58 -10.47 -9.04 13.78
N LEU A 59 -10.03 -8.41 14.87
CA LEU A 59 -10.38 -8.80 16.23
C LEU A 59 -11.16 -7.65 16.87
N SER A 60 -12.40 -7.92 17.29
CA SER A 60 -13.25 -6.98 18.02
C SER A 60 -13.78 -7.62 19.32
N GLU A 61 -14.64 -6.92 20.05
CA GLU A 61 -15.36 -7.47 21.21
C GLU A 61 -16.24 -8.67 20.82
N ASP A 62 -16.77 -8.67 19.59
CA ASP A 62 -17.55 -9.78 19.03
C ASP A 62 -16.67 -10.97 18.57
N GLY A 63 -15.35 -10.84 18.69
CA GLY A 63 -14.38 -11.90 18.43
C GLY A 63 -13.67 -11.77 17.08
N PHE A 64 -13.42 -12.91 16.44
CA PHE A 64 -12.61 -13.03 15.23
C PHE A 64 -13.49 -12.97 13.98
N GLN A 65 -13.11 -12.13 13.01
CA GLN A 65 -13.81 -12.03 11.72
C GLN A 65 -12.83 -12.07 10.55
N TRP A 66 -13.04 -12.99 9.59
CA TRP A 66 -12.34 -12.96 8.31
C TRP A 66 -12.81 -11.78 7.45
N LEU A 67 -11.86 -11.02 6.93
CA LEU A 67 -12.11 -9.93 5.96
C LEU A 67 -11.88 -10.40 4.52
N GLY A 68 -11.15 -11.50 4.32
CA GLY A 68 -10.85 -12.07 3.01
C GLY A 68 -9.55 -11.49 2.43
N ASP A 69 -9.52 -11.29 1.13
CA ASP A 69 -8.36 -10.82 0.36
C ASP A 69 -7.92 -9.42 0.81
N TYR A 70 -6.62 -9.23 0.96
CA TYR A 70 -6.07 -7.96 1.44
C TYR A 70 -4.74 -7.64 0.75
N GLU A 71 -4.55 -6.38 0.36
CA GLU A 71 -3.39 -5.92 -0.40
C GLU A 71 -2.30 -5.42 0.54
N ILE A 72 -1.37 -6.30 0.92
CA ILE A 72 -0.26 -5.96 1.82
C ILE A 72 0.95 -6.86 1.59
N THR A 73 2.14 -6.34 1.85
CA THR A 73 3.40 -7.09 1.75
C THR A 73 3.90 -7.58 3.11
N ALA A 74 4.78 -8.58 3.11
CA ALA A 74 5.41 -9.08 4.34
C ALA A 74 6.21 -7.99 5.07
N ASP A 75 6.84 -7.08 4.30
CA ASP A 75 7.62 -5.98 4.85
C ASP A 75 6.72 -4.95 5.57
N GLU A 76 5.58 -4.61 4.96
CA GLU A 76 4.54 -3.76 5.56
C GLU A 76 3.99 -4.36 6.86
N VAL A 77 3.77 -5.69 6.91
CA VAL A 77 3.31 -6.38 8.13
C VAL A 77 4.36 -6.39 9.25
N LEU A 78 5.64 -6.41 8.90
CA LEU A 78 6.75 -6.47 9.86
C LEU A 78 7.25 -5.08 10.31
N GLY A 79 6.56 -4.01 9.94
CA GLY A 79 6.98 -2.64 10.21
C GLY A 79 8.34 -2.31 9.57
N GLY A 80 8.72 -3.03 8.52
CA GLY A 80 9.87 -2.73 7.68
C GLY A 80 9.39 -1.90 6.50
N ILE A 81 9.63 -0.59 6.55
CA ILE A 81 9.15 0.42 5.60
C ILE A 81 7.66 0.73 5.84
N ALA A 82 7.40 2.02 6.12
CA ALA A 82 6.08 2.60 6.36
C ALA A 82 5.03 2.15 5.32
N PRO A 83 3.73 2.10 5.69
CA PRO A 83 2.76 1.24 5.06
C PRO A 83 2.37 1.71 3.65
N LYS A 84 2.11 0.76 2.74
CA LYS A 84 1.45 1.03 1.43
C LYS A 84 0.05 1.63 1.57
N ALA A 85 -0.58 1.56 2.75
CA ALA A 85 -1.75 2.37 3.10
C ALA A 85 -1.50 3.88 2.88
N ASN A 86 -0.24 4.32 2.80
CA ASN A 86 0.12 5.70 2.53
C ASN A 86 0.21 6.02 1.02
N LYS A 87 0.34 5.08 0.07
CA LYS A 87 0.57 5.47 -1.34
C LYS A 87 -0.67 6.01 -2.04
N MET A 88 -1.84 5.43 -1.76
CA MET A 88 -3.11 5.95 -2.30
C MET A 88 -3.47 7.28 -1.66
N GLU A 89 -3.33 7.41 -0.33
CA GLU A 89 -3.58 8.67 0.37
C GLU A 89 -2.50 9.73 0.07
N GLN A 90 -1.25 9.35 -0.17
CA GLN A 90 -0.21 10.24 -0.72
C GLN A 90 -0.58 10.72 -2.10
N ALA A 91 -1.06 9.84 -2.99
CA ALA A 91 -1.53 10.23 -4.31
C ALA A 91 -2.70 11.22 -4.22
N LYS A 92 -3.67 10.98 -3.34
CA LYS A 92 -4.77 11.92 -3.11
C LYS A 92 -4.29 13.23 -2.51
N ARG A 93 -3.39 13.19 -1.53
CA ARG A 93 -2.82 14.38 -0.88
C ARG A 93 -2.05 15.22 -1.89
N LEU A 94 -1.18 14.61 -2.68
CA LEU A 94 -0.47 15.26 -3.79
C LEU A 94 -1.45 15.96 -4.74
N LEU A 95 -2.52 15.27 -5.15
CA LEU A 95 -3.51 15.85 -6.06
C LEU A 95 -4.28 17.02 -5.42
N ARG A 96 -4.54 16.99 -4.10
CA ARG A 96 -5.13 18.11 -3.36
C ARG A 96 -4.16 19.29 -3.22
N GLU A 97 -2.91 19.05 -2.87
CA GLU A 97 -1.86 20.09 -2.78
C GLU A 97 -1.68 20.80 -4.13
N LEU A 98 -1.65 20.04 -5.23
CA LEU A 98 -1.59 20.61 -6.59
C LEU A 98 -2.84 21.44 -6.92
N ALA A 99 -4.01 21.05 -6.42
CA ALA A 99 -5.27 21.76 -6.64
C ALA A 99 -5.32 23.11 -5.90
N GLU A 100 -4.59 23.29 -4.79
CA GLU A 100 -4.54 24.56 -4.06
C GLU A 100 -3.95 25.68 -4.92
N THR A 101 -2.92 25.38 -5.69
CA THR A 101 -2.18 26.35 -6.50
C THR A 101 -2.57 26.34 -7.98
N ASN A 102 -3.13 25.24 -8.49
CA ASN A 102 -3.45 25.08 -9.92
C ASN A 102 -4.91 24.67 -10.13
N ASN A 103 -5.57 25.28 -11.10
CA ASN A 103 -6.92 24.86 -11.54
C ASN A 103 -6.85 23.68 -12.53
N ALA A 104 -5.78 23.61 -13.32
CA ALA A 104 -5.49 22.51 -14.23
C ALA A 104 -3.98 22.37 -14.44
N MET A 105 -3.49 21.14 -14.63
CA MET A 105 -2.07 20.86 -14.80
C MET A 105 -1.86 19.75 -15.85
N GLN A 106 -0.71 19.74 -16.53
CA GLN A 106 -0.42 18.73 -17.56
C GLN A 106 -0.28 17.36 -16.93
N SER A 107 -0.85 16.33 -17.58
CA SER A 107 -0.77 14.95 -17.07
C SER A 107 0.68 14.49 -16.90
N ASN A 108 1.57 14.86 -17.82
CA ASN A 108 2.98 14.48 -17.75
C ASN A 108 3.69 15.09 -16.55
N GLU A 109 3.40 16.36 -16.20
CA GLU A 109 3.98 17.02 -15.03
C GLU A 109 3.50 16.34 -13.74
N ILE A 110 2.20 16.03 -13.66
CA ILE A 110 1.62 15.31 -12.52
C ILE A 110 2.25 13.91 -12.37
N PHE A 111 2.49 13.19 -13.47
CA PHE A 111 3.17 11.89 -13.42
C PHE A 111 4.63 11.99 -12.96
N ASN A 112 5.36 13.00 -13.42
CA ASN A 112 6.76 13.20 -13.00
C ASN A 112 6.84 13.50 -11.50
N LEU A 113 5.98 14.39 -10.99
CA LEU A 113 5.92 14.71 -9.54
C LEU A 113 5.55 13.50 -8.69
N ALA A 114 4.61 12.67 -9.19
CA ALA A 114 4.24 11.43 -8.53
C ALA A 114 5.40 10.42 -8.52
N GLU A 115 6.15 10.31 -9.61
CA GLU A 115 7.31 9.43 -9.72
C GLU A 115 8.44 9.83 -8.76
N GLU A 116 8.71 11.13 -8.62
CA GLU A 116 9.66 11.68 -7.62
C GLU A 116 9.28 11.30 -6.18
N GLN A 117 7.98 11.18 -5.90
CA GLN A 117 7.45 10.74 -4.61
C GLN A 117 7.25 9.21 -4.52
N GLY A 118 7.67 8.46 -5.55
CA GLY A 118 7.57 6.99 -5.59
C GLY A 118 6.15 6.47 -5.75
N ILE A 119 5.22 7.28 -6.27
CA ILE A 119 3.83 6.93 -6.54
C ILE A 119 3.71 6.42 -7.98
N SER A 120 3.20 5.20 -8.15
CA SER A 120 3.05 4.62 -9.48
C SER A 120 1.94 5.30 -10.28
N LYS A 121 2.08 5.33 -11.61
CA LYS A 121 1.04 5.83 -12.53
C LYS A 121 -0.34 5.20 -12.29
N ARG A 122 -0.37 3.88 -11.99
CA ARG A 122 -1.61 3.15 -11.68
C ARG A 122 -2.27 3.67 -10.40
N THR A 123 -1.49 3.92 -9.35
CA THR A 123 -1.98 4.48 -8.08
C THR A 123 -2.55 5.88 -8.29
N LEU A 124 -1.88 6.70 -9.09
CA LEU A 124 -2.30 8.06 -9.38
C LEU A 124 -3.60 8.12 -10.20
N GLU A 125 -3.76 7.24 -11.21
CA GLU A 125 -5.01 7.13 -11.98
C GLU A 125 -6.18 6.61 -11.11
N ASN A 126 -5.91 5.69 -10.17
CA ASN A 126 -6.92 5.25 -9.20
C ASN A 126 -7.34 6.40 -8.27
N ALA A 127 -6.38 7.17 -7.72
CA ALA A 127 -6.67 8.34 -6.89
C ALA A 127 -7.48 9.40 -7.65
N LYS A 128 -7.09 9.68 -8.90
CA LYS A 128 -7.82 10.55 -9.82
C LYS A 128 -9.28 10.10 -10.00
N LYS A 129 -9.51 8.78 -10.17
CA LYS A 129 -10.85 8.21 -10.29
C LYS A 129 -11.66 8.38 -9.00
N GLU A 130 -11.07 8.14 -7.84
CA GLU A 130 -11.76 8.31 -6.54
C GLU A 130 -12.08 9.77 -6.23
N LEU A 131 -11.20 10.70 -6.62
CA LEU A 131 -11.39 12.14 -6.45
C LEU A 131 -12.29 12.77 -7.54
N GLY A 132 -12.76 11.99 -8.52
CA GLY A 132 -13.65 12.49 -9.58
C GLY A 132 -12.99 13.47 -10.57
N ILE A 133 -11.66 13.45 -10.66
CA ILE A 133 -10.88 14.34 -11.52
C ILE A 133 -11.09 13.96 -12.99
N ARG A 134 -11.37 14.96 -13.82
CA ARG A 134 -11.53 14.78 -15.27
C ARG A 134 -10.26 15.13 -16.01
N ALA A 135 -9.98 14.42 -17.09
CA ALA A 135 -8.90 14.75 -18.01
C ALA A 135 -9.49 15.40 -19.27
N LYS A 136 -8.90 16.52 -19.69
CA LYS A 136 -9.27 17.24 -20.91
C LYS A 136 -8.07 17.35 -21.83
N ARG A 137 -8.29 17.14 -23.13
CA ARG A 137 -7.23 17.30 -24.15
C ARG A 137 -7.29 18.71 -24.73
N ILE A 138 -6.18 19.43 -24.68
CA ILE A 138 -6.01 20.79 -25.21
C ILE A 138 -4.73 20.81 -26.03
N ASN A 139 -4.78 21.23 -27.30
CA ASN A 139 -3.62 21.32 -28.20
C ASN A 139 -2.75 20.05 -28.18
N ASN A 140 -3.39 18.88 -28.33
CA ASN A 140 -2.76 17.56 -28.32
C ASN A 140 -2.18 17.10 -26.97
N THR A 141 -2.26 17.90 -25.91
CA THR A 141 -1.76 17.59 -24.56
C THR A 141 -2.92 17.30 -23.61
N TRP A 142 -2.73 16.34 -22.69
CA TRP A 142 -3.71 16.02 -21.65
C TRP A 142 -3.49 16.85 -20.40
N TYR A 143 -4.57 17.42 -19.88
CA TYR A 143 -4.62 18.19 -18.64
C TYR A 143 -5.60 17.54 -17.67
N TRP A 144 -5.30 17.58 -16.39
CA TRP A 144 -6.25 17.18 -15.33
C TRP A 144 -6.88 18.42 -14.74
N GLU A 145 -8.21 18.42 -14.62
CA GLU A 145 -9.01 19.49 -14.01
C GLU A 145 -9.01 19.29 -12.48
N LEU A 146 -8.28 20.13 -11.75
CA LEU A 146 -8.05 20.00 -10.31
C LEU A 146 -8.98 20.89 -9.46
N ASP A 147 -9.66 21.85 -10.10
CA ASP A 147 -10.62 22.78 -9.49
C ASP A 147 -11.73 22.10 -8.68
N LYS A 148 -12.12 20.88 -9.07
CA LYS A 148 -13.24 20.13 -8.46
C LYS A 148 -12.90 19.41 -7.17
N ILE A 149 -11.65 19.47 -6.70
CA ILE A 149 -11.17 18.71 -5.52
C ILE A 149 -10.98 19.60 -4.28
N ARG A 150 -11.17 20.93 -4.38
CA ARG A 150 -10.86 21.91 -3.31
C ARG A 150 -11.78 21.84 -2.06
N GLN A 151 -12.37 20.70 -1.72
CA GLN A 151 -13.18 20.52 -0.49
C GLN A 151 -12.38 19.93 0.66
#